data_AF-A0A954TZF4-F1
#
_entry.id   AF-A0A954TZF4-F1
#
_cell.length_a   1.000
_cell.length_b   1.000
_cell.length_c   1.000
_cell.angle_alpha   90.00
_cell.angle_beta   90.00
_cell.angle_gamma   90.00
#
_symmetry.space_group_name_H-M   'P 1'
#
loop_
_entity.id
_entity.type
_entity.pdbx_description
1 polymer ?
#
loop_
_entity_poly.entity_id
_entity_poly.type
_entity_poly.pdbx_seq_one_letter_code
_entity_poly.pdbx_strand_id
1 'polypeptide(L)'
;MDRFDLSTLERLASDPASPCVSLYMPTHRAGAEGEQDSIRLKNLANQAADALDERWLREPTARRLVDEIIGLAEDRSFWKHRSDGLAVFSSLGIFEPYRVPIAFAPSVSVA
;
A
#
# COMPACT_ATOMS: atom_id res chain seq x y z
N MET A 1 -1.47 1.93 -15.96
CA MET A 1 -0.38 2.52 -15.18
C MET A 1 -0.87 3.87 -14.68
N ASP A 2 -0.64 4.15 -13.41
CA ASP A 2 -1.14 5.36 -12.78
C ASP A 2 -0.11 6.49 -12.92
N ARG A 3 -0.60 7.74 -12.99
CA ARG A 3 0.27 8.90 -12.99
C ARG A 3 0.79 9.11 -11.57
N PHE A 4 2.08 8.88 -11.39
CA PHE A 4 2.80 9.14 -10.15
C PHE A 4 3.96 10.09 -10.48
N ASP A 5 3.85 11.35 -10.05
CA ASP A 5 4.82 12.41 -10.32
C ASP A 5 5.27 13.12 -9.04
N LEU A 6 6.26 14.00 -9.16
CA LEU A 6 6.84 14.70 -8.01
C LEU A 6 5.79 15.49 -7.23
N SER A 7 4.85 16.16 -7.92
CA SER A 7 3.78 16.92 -7.26
C SER A 7 2.84 16.02 -6.44
N THR A 8 2.62 14.80 -6.91
CA THR A 8 1.85 13.79 -6.17
C THR A 8 2.59 13.39 -4.90
N LEU A 9 3.90 13.14 -5.00
CA LEU A 9 4.74 12.77 -3.86
C LEU A 9 4.84 13.91 -2.85
N GLU A 10 5.03 15.16 -3.30
CA GLU A 10 5.07 16.34 -2.44
C GLU A 10 3.76 16.51 -1.66
N ARG A 11 2.60 16.30 -2.30
CA ARG A 11 1.31 16.34 -1.61
C ARG A 11 1.19 15.26 -0.54
N LEU A 12 1.65 14.04 -0.84
CA LEU A 12 1.61 12.93 0.12
C LEU A 12 2.59 13.12 1.28
N ALA A 13 3.69 13.83 1.06
CA ALA A 13 4.71 14.12 2.07
C ALA A 13 4.41 15.37 2.91
N SER A 14 3.59 16.30 2.39
CA SER A 14 3.26 17.56 3.05
C SER A 14 2.17 17.35 4.11
N ASP A 15 2.61 17.00 5.33
CA ASP A 15 1.80 16.83 6.55
C ASP A 15 0.88 15.59 6.55
N PRO A 16 1.45 14.37 6.58
CA PRO A 16 0.66 13.16 6.70
C PRO A 16 0.02 13.10 8.09
N ALA A 17 -1.32 13.00 8.12
CA ALA A 17 -2.02 12.78 9.37
C ALA A 17 -1.62 11.42 9.95
N SER A 18 -0.92 11.41 11.09
CA SER A 18 -0.56 10.18 11.80
C SER A 18 -1.80 9.49 12.39
N PRO A 19 -1.86 8.15 12.40
CA PRO A 19 -0.91 7.23 11.78
C PRO A 19 -0.96 7.26 10.25
N CYS A 20 0.17 6.98 9.60
CA CYS A 20 0.25 6.76 8.17
C CYS A 20 1.08 5.51 7.84
N VAL A 21 0.74 4.88 6.72
CA VAL A 21 1.36 3.67 6.19
C VAL A 21 1.81 3.93 4.76
N SER A 22 3.07 3.62 4.48
CA SER A 22 3.59 3.55 3.11
C SER A 22 4.08 2.13 2.83
N LEU A 23 3.68 1.58 1.70
CA LEU A 23 3.98 0.20 1.29
C LEU A 23 4.44 0.18 -0.16
N TYR A 24 5.53 -0.55 -0.41
CA TYR A 24 6.09 -0.73 -1.75
C TYR A 24 6.32 -2.20 -2.03
N MET A 25 5.98 -2.66 -3.23
CA MET A 25 6.22 -4.05 -3.63
C MET A 25 6.34 -4.21 -5.15
N PRO A 26 7.02 -5.25 -5.64
CA PRO A 26 6.99 -5.59 -7.05
C PRO A 26 5.63 -6.20 -7.40
N THR A 27 5.17 -5.95 -8.63
CA THR A 27 3.97 -6.60 -9.19
C THR A 27 4.28 -7.18 -10.56
N HIS A 28 3.51 -8.19 -10.96
CA HIS A 28 3.78 -9.00 -12.14
C HIS A 28 2.58 -8.94 -13.09
N ARG A 29 2.82 -8.54 -14.34
CA ARG A 29 1.75 -8.30 -15.32
C ARG A 29 0.93 -9.56 -15.64
N ALA A 30 1.57 -10.73 -15.66
CA ALA A 30 0.94 -12.01 -15.96
C ALA A 30 1.66 -13.19 -15.27
N GLY A 31 1.01 -14.36 -15.25
CA GLY A 31 1.56 -15.61 -14.72
C GLY A 31 1.24 -15.87 -13.25
N ALA A 32 1.72 -17.02 -12.74
CA ALA A 32 1.50 -17.47 -11.36
C ALA A 32 2.04 -16.48 -10.31
N GLU A 33 3.10 -15.73 -10.65
CA GLU A 33 3.66 -14.68 -9.79
C GLU A 33 2.66 -13.55 -9.53
N GLY A 34 1.85 -13.20 -10.54
CA GLY A 34 0.85 -12.16 -10.42
C GLY A 34 -0.36 -12.55 -9.56
N GLU A 35 -0.65 -13.84 -9.42
CA GLU A 35 -1.67 -14.33 -8.47
C GLU A 35 -1.18 -14.16 -7.02
N GLN A 36 0.14 -14.29 -6.81
CA GLN A 36 0.78 -14.14 -5.51
C GLN A 36 0.93 -12.67 -5.08
N ASP A 37 0.83 -11.69 -5.99
CA ASP A 37 0.94 -10.28 -5.62
C ASP A 37 -0.14 -9.86 -4.61
N SER A 38 -1.36 -10.40 -4.73
CA SER A 38 -2.44 -10.17 -3.74
C SER A 38 -2.05 -10.69 -2.36
N ILE A 39 -1.45 -11.88 -2.29
CA ILE A 39 -0.96 -12.50 -1.05
C ILE A 39 0.19 -11.68 -0.46
N ARG A 40 1.13 -11.24 -1.32
CA ARG A 40 2.28 -10.44 -0.93
C ARG A 40 1.83 -9.08 -0.36
N LEU A 41 0.80 -8.46 -0.92
CA LEU A 41 0.18 -7.25 -0.38
C LEU A 41 -0.45 -7.50 1.01
N LYS A 42 -1.20 -8.58 1.18
CA LYS A 42 -1.77 -8.95 2.50
C LYS A 42 -0.68 -9.17 3.56
N ASN A 43 0.42 -9.82 3.19
CA ASN A 43 1.53 -10.03 4.11
C ASN A 43 2.18 -8.71 4.56
N LEU A 44 2.36 -7.76 3.64
CA LEU A 44 2.86 -6.43 3.98
C LEU A 44 1.85 -5.61 4.80
N ALA A 45 0.55 -5.75 4.54
CA ALA A 45 -0.51 -5.13 5.35
C ALA A 45 -0.50 -5.66 6.79
N ASN A 46 -0.28 -6.96 6.99
CA ASN A 46 -0.14 -7.54 8.33
C ASN A 46 1.11 -7.00 9.05
N GLN A 47 2.24 -6.84 8.36
CA GLN A 47 3.43 -6.20 8.93
C GLN A 47 3.17 -4.74 9.32
N ALA A 48 2.39 -4.00 8.51
CA ALA A 48 1.94 -2.66 8.89
C ALA A 48 1.09 -2.70 10.17
N ALA A 49 0.18 -3.66 10.28
CA ALA A 49 -0.67 -3.83 11.45
C ALA A 49 0.14 -4.07 12.73
N ASP A 50 1.14 -4.96 12.66
CA ASP A 50 2.02 -5.25 13.80
C ASP A 50 2.79 -3.99 14.22
N ALA A 51 3.37 -3.27 13.25
CA ALA A 51 4.11 -2.03 13.51
C ALA A 51 3.23 -0.88 14.04
N LEU A 52 1.96 -0.84 13.62
CA LEU A 52 0.97 0.11 14.12
C LEU A 52 0.53 -0.23 15.54
N ASP A 53 0.33 -1.52 15.85
CA ASP A 53 -0.06 -1.99 17.18
C ASP A 53 1.00 -1.63 18.24
N GLU A 54 2.28 -1.67 17.88
CA GLU A 54 3.40 -1.28 18.75
C GLU A 54 3.40 0.20 19.15
N ARG A 55 2.94 1.10 18.26
CA ARG A 55 3.06 2.56 18.45
C ARG A 55 1.73 3.24 18.80
N TRP A 56 0.62 2.77 18.24
CA TRP A 56 -0.73 3.35 18.41
C TRP A 56 -1.70 2.41 19.15
N LEU A 57 -1.21 1.34 19.79
CA LEU A 57 -1.95 0.54 20.77
C LEU A 57 -3.37 0.11 20.33
N ARG A 58 -3.50 -0.40 19.09
CA ARG A 58 -4.79 -0.84 18.51
C ARG A 58 -5.85 0.25 18.38
N GLU A 59 -5.43 1.50 18.19
CA GLU A 59 -6.39 2.56 17.88
C GLU A 59 -7.25 2.20 16.65
N PRO A 60 -8.57 2.45 16.70
CA PRO A 60 -9.48 2.14 15.58
C PRO A 60 -9.03 2.77 14.26
N THR A 61 -8.43 3.96 14.32
CA THR A 61 -7.91 4.67 13.15
C THR A 61 -6.79 3.89 12.49
N ALA A 62 -5.82 3.39 13.26
CA ALA A 62 -4.70 2.60 12.75
C ALA A 62 -5.18 1.31 12.08
N ARG A 63 -6.16 0.63 12.69
CA ARG A 63 -6.78 -0.58 12.12
C ARG A 63 -7.40 -0.31 10.75
N ARG A 64 -8.08 0.84 10.62
CA ARG A 64 -8.78 1.23 9.41
C ARG A 64 -7.85 1.38 8.20
N LEU A 65 -6.64 1.89 8.41
CA LEU A 65 -5.62 2.01 7.35
C LEU A 65 -5.22 0.64 6.79
N VAL A 66 -5.02 -0.33 7.69
CA VAL A 66 -4.69 -1.71 7.31
C VAL A 66 -5.85 -2.37 6.57
N ASP A 67 -7.08 -2.17 7.04
CA ASP A 67 -8.27 -2.76 6.44
C ASP A 67 -8.47 -2.27 4.99
N GLU A 68 -8.18 -0.99 4.69
CA GLU A 68 -8.22 -0.47 3.32
C GLU A 68 -7.19 -1.16 2.40
N ILE A 69 -5.97 -1.41 2.91
CA ILE A 69 -4.92 -2.12 2.16
C ILE A 69 -5.32 -3.59 1.92
N ILE A 70 -5.90 -4.25 2.92
CA ILE A 70 -6.42 -5.62 2.78
C ILE A 70 -7.56 -5.66 1.75
N GLY A 71 -8.46 -4.66 1.78
CA GLY A 71 -9.54 -4.53 0.81
C GLY A 71 -9.02 -4.40 -0.62
N LEU A 72 -7.96 -3.62 -0.83
CA LEU A 72 -7.28 -3.52 -2.13
C LEU A 72 -6.68 -4.86 -2.59
N ALA A 73 -6.12 -5.65 -1.67
CA ALA A 73 -5.61 -6.97 -2.00
C ALA A 73 -6.70 -7.94 -2.49
N GLU A 74 -7.96 -7.70 -2.11
CA GLU A 74 -9.12 -8.50 -2.51
C GLU A 74 -9.83 -7.96 -3.76
N ASP A 75 -9.54 -6.72 -4.16
CA ASP A 75 -10.11 -6.09 -5.34
C ASP A 75 -9.55 -6.68 -6.65
N ARG A 76 -10.27 -7.68 -7.18
CA ARG A 76 -9.94 -8.30 -8.47
C ARG A 76 -9.87 -7.30 -9.63
N SER A 77 -10.59 -6.19 -9.58
CA SER A 77 -10.60 -5.19 -10.65
C SER A 77 -9.29 -4.38 -10.68
N PHE A 78 -8.74 -4.07 -9.50
CA PHE A 78 -7.43 -3.45 -9.36
C PHE A 78 -6.33 -4.31 -10.00
N TRP A 79 -6.35 -5.61 -9.69
CA TRP A 79 -5.37 -6.59 -10.17
C TRP A 79 -5.53 -6.99 -11.65
N LYS A 80 -6.59 -6.53 -12.36
CA LYS A 80 -6.69 -6.73 -13.82
C LYS A 80 -5.66 -5.89 -14.60
N HIS A 81 -5.28 -4.73 -14.07
CA HIS A 81 -4.44 -3.77 -14.78
C HIS A 81 -3.09 -3.61 -14.07
N ARG A 82 -2.34 -4.70 -13.92
CA ARG A 82 -1.04 -4.72 -13.22
C ARG A 82 0.06 -3.97 -13.99
N SER A 83 1.02 -3.46 -13.22
CA SER A 83 2.26 -2.85 -13.71
C SER A 83 3.46 -3.61 -13.10
N ASP A 84 4.65 -3.02 -13.09
CA ASP A 84 5.87 -3.67 -12.58
C ASP A 84 6.06 -3.46 -11.06
N GLY A 85 5.37 -2.47 -10.49
CA GLY A 85 5.35 -2.25 -9.04
C GLY A 85 4.09 -1.56 -8.56
N LEU A 86 3.92 -1.63 -7.24
CA LEU A 86 2.83 -1.04 -6.48
C LEU A 86 3.40 -0.20 -5.33
N ALA A 87 2.94 1.05 -5.23
CA ALA A 87 3.11 1.90 -4.06
C ALA A 87 1.73 2.19 -3.46
N VAL A 88 1.56 2.04 -2.14
CA VAL A 88 0.30 2.35 -1.45
C VAL A 88 0.61 3.31 -0.31
N PHE A 89 -0.15 4.40 -0.27
CA PHE A 89 -0.11 5.39 0.80
C PHE A 89 -1.47 5.44 1.49
N SER A 90 -1.50 5.23 2.80
CA SER A 90 -2.72 5.27 3.59
C SER A 90 -2.50 6.11 4.84
N SER A 91 -3.40 7.03 5.13
CA SER A 91 -3.44 7.84 6.36
C SER A 91 -4.88 8.30 6.63
N LEU A 92 -5.11 9.06 7.70
CA LEU A 92 -6.47 9.51 8.02
C LEU A 92 -7.08 10.34 6.86
N GLY A 93 -8.04 9.74 6.15
CA GLY A 93 -8.74 10.38 5.03
C GLY A 93 -8.03 10.28 3.68
N ILE A 94 -6.90 9.56 3.60
CA ILE A 94 -6.15 9.35 2.36
C ILE A 94 -5.93 7.84 2.16
N PHE A 95 -6.35 7.34 1.00
CA PHE A 95 -6.02 5.99 0.55
C PHE A 95 -5.70 6.00 -0.94
N GLU A 96 -4.43 5.87 -1.27
CA GLU A 96 -3.94 6.09 -2.63
C GLU A 96 -2.98 4.98 -3.08
N PRO A 97 -3.49 4.00 -3.86
CA PRO A 97 -2.66 3.01 -4.52
C PRO A 97 -2.20 3.46 -5.91
N TYR A 98 -0.94 3.22 -6.22
CA TYR A 98 -0.29 3.59 -7.48
C TYR A 98 0.40 2.39 -8.12
N ARG A 99 0.03 2.10 -9.37
CA ARG A 99 0.68 1.11 -10.23
C ARG A 99 1.71 1.80 -11.11
N VAL A 100 2.99 1.48 -10.90
CA VAL A 100 4.14 2.18 -11.52
C VAL A 100 4.97 1.23 -12.39
N PRO A 101 5.78 1.72 -13.36
CA PRO A 101 6.50 0.90 -14.33
C PRO A 101 7.91 0.55 -13.84
N ILE A 102 8.08 0.49 -12.52
CA ILE A 102 9.33 0.16 -11.85
C ILE A 102 9.02 -0.86 -10.77
N ALA A 103 9.86 -1.88 -10.63
CA ALA A 103 9.74 -2.83 -9.54
C ALA A 103 10.37 -2.26 -8.27
N PHE A 104 9.74 -2.51 -7.12
CA PHE A 104 10.27 -2.15 -5.82
C PHE A 104 10.80 -3.37 -5.06
N ALA A 105 11.69 -3.12 -4.11
CA ALA A 105 11.91 -4.08 -3.03
C ALA A 105 10.68 -4.07 -2.09
N PRO A 106 10.13 -5.23 -1.69
CA PRO A 106 9.06 -5.29 -0.70
C PRO A 106 9.45 -4.54 0.57
N SER A 107 8.67 -3.53 0.95
CA SER A 107 8.91 -2.74 2.15
C SER A 107 7.62 -2.12 2.67
N VAL A 108 7.60 -1.87 3.98
CA VAL A 108 6.51 -1.21 4.68
C VAL A 108 7.09 -0.29 5.74
N SER A 109 6.50 0.90 5.88
CA SER A 109 6.88 1.88 6.89
C SER A 109 5.65 2.53 7.49
N VAL A 110 5.68 2.74 8.81
CA VAL A 110 4.62 3.40 9.58
C VAL A 110 5.18 4.64 10.28
N ALA A 111 4.42 5.73 10.29
CA ALA A 111 4.81 7.01 10.90
C ALA A 111 3.62 7.74 11.51
#